data_AF-A0A2R6JHZ3-F1
#
_entry.id   AF-A0A2R6JHZ3-F1
#
_cell.length_a   1.000
_cell.length_b   1.000
_cell.length_c   1.000
_cell.angle_alpha   90.00
_cell.angle_beta   90.00
_cell.angle_gamma   90.00
#
_symmetry.space_group_name_H-M   'P 1'
#
loop_
_entity.id
_entity.type
_entity.pdbx_description
1 polymer ?
#
loop_
_entity_poly.entity_id
_entity_poly.type
_entity_poly.pdbx_seq_one_letter_code
_entity_poly.pdbx_strand_id
1 'polypeptide(L)'
;MPRRSTTRRAFVAAAGAAALAGCSDVGSGGRSDEEISPTELPDVPDEGEAVPVVGDDLPVDIERDHLADAAGRVTELLEPLPLPLGPGAVPNGVVREELATAAAEARSGVETARSSPTRLSALASLRRARTEARFAAEGWAFVEDGRTAAALREELAATADEAETFRADREYVGDDPVRAAVVHARIERYLDRAADRDGPSAVERSNDLLTVAEWGDHAESARAHLSDARYLDDRFTTSLSSSRDLGSTFADAADALRGTLRERRRELPSPPTDGGDRDLAVDVQYRLRSDADSAVDRVLDADRPATAVLRAVEGLVDVLAYGRIRRRADEEGDLRPQDGADVRRVRSAALEAVPAALETAPRPALGREVLSDIAERLTVADDELRRTRRAVRPAALDDAVRRYLAATARARSVPEATERVAATLTG
;
A
#
# COMPACT_ATOMS: atom_id res chain seq x y z
N MET A 1 1.19 46.63 54.54
CA MET A 1 2.11 46.70 53.38
C MET A 1 1.33 47.11 52.11
N PRO A 2 1.97 47.51 50.99
CA PRO A 2 1.38 48.52 50.08
C PRO A 2 1.15 48.09 48.60
N ARG A 3 0.57 49.02 47.82
CA ARG A 3 0.39 49.08 46.33
C ARG A 3 -0.84 48.31 45.80
N ARG A 4 -1.69 48.83 44.88
CA ARG A 4 -1.53 49.52 43.55
C ARG A 4 -1.01 48.55 42.47
N SER A 5 -1.37 48.58 41.16
CA SER A 5 -2.28 49.39 40.29
C SER A 5 -2.21 48.86 38.82
N THR A 6 -3.14 49.01 37.84
CA THR A 6 -4.54 49.54 37.73
C THR A 6 -5.13 49.28 36.31
N THR A 7 -6.33 48.66 36.21
CA THR A 7 -7.52 49.14 35.44
C THR A 7 -7.52 49.29 33.89
N ARG A 8 -8.71 49.07 33.26
CA ARG A 8 -9.15 49.36 31.85
C ARG A 8 -8.75 48.29 30.81
N ARG A 9 -9.53 47.93 29.77
CA ARG A 9 -10.86 48.35 29.20
C ARG A 9 -11.72 47.07 28.96
N ALA A 10 -13.06 46.97 28.91
CA ALA A 10 -14.23 47.86 28.75
C ALA A 10 -14.80 48.00 27.30
N PHE A 11 -16.12 47.75 27.17
CA PHE A 11 -17.03 47.75 25.98
C PHE A 11 -16.81 46.61 24.93
N VAL A 12 -17.79 45.85 24.41
CA VAL A 12 -19.29 45.80 24.31
C VAL A 12 -19.91 46.27 22.99
N ALA A 13 -20.38 45.28 22.19
CA ALA A 13 -21.50 45.30 21.23
C ALA A 13 -21.80 43.82 20.85
N ALA A 14 -22.99 43.21 20.89
CA ALA A 14 -24.36 43.61 21.22
C ALA A 14 -25.24 44.23 20.11
N ALA A 15 -25.54 43.46 19.05
CA ALA A 15 -26.83 43.43 18.33
C ALA A 15 -26.86 42.24 17.34
N GLY A 16 -28.01 41.59 17.11
CA GLY A 16 -28.10 40.52 16.08
C GLY A 16 -29.15 39.41 16.26
N ALA A 17 -30.28 39.65 16.93
CA ALA A 17 -31.33 38.64 17.05
C ALA A 17 -32.19 38.55 15.76
N ALA A 18 -32.03 37.46 15.01
CA ALA A 18 -32.97 37.05 13.95
C ALA A 18 -34.05 36.12 14.52
N ALA A 19 -35.23 36.09 13.90
CA ALA A 19 -36.42 35.51 14.52
C ALA A 19 -36.43 33.98 14.57
N LEU A 20 -36.83 33.43 15.73
CA LEU A 20 -37.18 32.02 15.90
C LEU A 20 -38.54 31.74 15.24
N ALA A 21 -38.54 31.37 13.96
CA ALA A 21 -39.68 30.71 13.33
C ALA A 21 -39.65 29.22 13.69
N GLY A 22 -40.30 28.86 14.80
CA GLY A 22 -40.32 27.49 15.29
C GLY A 22 -41.30 26.59 14.52
N CYS A 23 -40.77 25.61 13.79
CA CYS A 23 -41.49 24.35 13.53
C CYS A 23 -40.95 23.31 14.51
N SER A 24 -41.68 23.10 15.61
CA SER A 24 -41.38 22.04 16.57
C SER A 24 -41.91 20.71 16.03
N ASP A 25 -41.05 19.91 15.40
CA ASP A 25 -41.32 18.49 15.23
C ASP A 25 -40.51 17.70 16.26
N VAL A 26 -41.22 17.15 17.26
CA VAL A 26 -40.66 16.22 18.25
C VAL A 26 -41.30 14.86 17.98
N GLY A 27 -40.98 14.32 16.79
CA GLY A 27 -41.38 13.02 16.32
C GLY A 27 -40.22 12.02 16.38
N SER A 28 -40.40 10.96 17.16
CA SER A 28 -39.61 9.71 17.24
C SER A 28 -38.39 9.61 16.29
N GLY A 29 -37.18 9.56 16.87
CA GLY A 29 -35.93 9.41 16.12
C GLY A 29 -35.89 8.14 15.25
N GLY A 30 -36.07 8.32 13.94
CA GLY A 30 -35.69 7.37 12.90
C GLY A 30 -34.43 7.86 12.20
N ARG A 31 -33.59 6.94 11.71
CA ARG A 31 -32.54 7.29 10.74
C ARG A 31 -33.22 7.90 9.51
N SER A 32 -32.60 8.92 8.89
CA SER A 32 -33.11 9.50 7.66
C SER A 32 -33.02 8.49 6.52
N ASP A 33 -34.16 7.87 6.19
CA ASP A 33 -34.31 6.87 5.12
C ASP A 33 -34.39 7.51 3.72
N GLU A 34 -33.87 8.75 3.62
CA GLU A 34 -33.85 9.63 2.45
C GLU A 34 -32.62 9.31 1.58
N GLU A 35 -32.76 9.40 0.26
CA GLU A 35 -31.72 8.96 -0.68
C GLU A 35 -30.80 10.14 -1.07
N ILE A 36 -29.50 10.00 -0.83
CA ILE A 36 -28.48 10.97 -1.22
C ILE A 36 -28.35 10.95 -2.74
N SER A 37 -28.47 12.10 -3.40
CA SER A 37 -28.32 12.22 -4.85
C SER A 37 -26.86 12.08 -5.29
N PRO A 38 -26.54 11.51 -6.47
CA PRO A 38 -25.19 11.54 -7.03
C PRO A 38 -24.63 12.96 -7.17
N THR A 39 -25.50 13.94 -7.44
CA THR A 39 -25.13 15.37 -7.53
C THR A 39 -24.73 15.99 -6.19
N GLU A 40 -24.94 15.27 -5.09
CA GLU A 40 -24.56 15.70 -3.75
C GLU A 40 -23.30 15.00 -3.25
N LEU A 41 -22.77 13.99 -3.95
CA LEU A 41 -21.51 13.32 -3.61
C LEU A 41 -20.29 14.22 -3.93
N PRO A 42 -19.07 13.91 -3.43
CA PRO A 42 -17.85 14.55 -3.91
C PRO A 42 -17.53 14.18 -5.36
N ASP A 43 -17.01 15.13 -6.12
CA ASP A 43 -16.36 14.84 -7.41
C ASP A 43 -15.10 13.98 -7.18
N VAL A 44 -14.99 12.88 -7.92
CA VAL A 44 -13.88 11.91 -7.91
C VAL A 44 -13.26 11.83 -9.31
N PRO A 45 -11.96 11.48 -9.47
CA PRO A 45 -11.34 11.34 -10.78
C PRO A 45 -12.01 10.25 -11.63
N ASP A 46 -11.85 10.33 -12.95
CA ASP A 46 -12.32 9.29 -13.86
C ASP A 46 -11.47 8.00 -13.79
N GLU A 47 -11.97 6.93 -14.40
CA GLU A 47 -11.37 5.59 -14.33
C GLU A 47 -9.96 5.57 -14.96
N GLY A 48 -8.94 5.34 -14.13
CA GLY A 48 -7.53 5.40 -14.53
C GLY A 48 -6.86 6.78 -14.40
N GLU A 49 -7.60 7.83 -14.05
CA GLU A 49 -7.03 9.17 -13.77
C GLU A 49 -6.63 9.37 -12.29
N ALA A 50 -7.09 8.49 -11.39
CA ALA A 50 -6.85 8.58 -9.96
C ALA A 50 -5.39 8.22 -9.58
N VAL A 51 -4.54 9.23 -9.44
CA VAL A 51 -3.16 9.09 -8.94
C VAL A 51 -3.12 9.14 -7.40
N PRO A 52 -2.43 8.21 -6.71
CA PRO A 52 -2.25 8.28 -5.25
C PRO A 52 -1.59 9.59 -4.79
N VAL A 53 -2.15 10.22 -3.74
CA VAL A 53 -1.69 11.52 -3.21
C VAL A 53 -0.27 11.49 -2.62
N VAL A 54 0.25 10.31 -2.28
CA VAL A 54 1.63 10.04 -1.90
C VAL A 54 2.03 8.72 -2.57
N GLY A 55 3.18 8.70 -3.24
CA GLY A 55 3.78 7.47 -3.78
C GLY A 55 4.94 6.96 -2.91
N ASP A 56 5.14 5.64 -2.91
CA ASP A 56 6.25 4.94 -2.27
C ASP A 56 7.63 5.39 -2.81
N ASP A 57 8.64 5.50 -1.95
CA ASP A 57 9.98 6.03 -2.30
C ASP A 57 11.04 5.60 -1.28
N LEU A 58 12.31 5.57 -1.68
CA LEU A 58 13.44 5.11 -0.84
C LEU A 58 14.44 6.23 -0.53
N PRO A 59 15.15 6.18 0.61
CA PRO A 59 16.24 7.11 0.94
C PRO A 59 17.58 6.73 0.25
N VAL A 60 17.49 6.25 -1.00
CA VAL A 60 18.58 5.85 -1.91
C VAL A 60 18.14 6.22 -3.32
N ASP A 61 18.98 6.92 -4.09
CA ASP A 61 18.59 7.28 -5.46
C ASP A 61 18.73 6.09 -6.42
N ILE A 62 17.69 5.88 -7.22
CA ILE A 62 17.64 4.92 -8.32
C ILE A 62 18.02 5.67 -9.60
N GLU A 63 19.05 5.21 -10.30
CA GLU A 63 19.53 5.89 -11.50
C GLU A 63 18.59 5.67 -12.69
N ARG A 64 18.56 6.64 -13.60
CA ARG A 64 17.76 6.54 -14.84
C ARG A 64 18.25 5.40 -15.73
N ASP A 65 19.52 5.05 -15.64
CA ASP A 65 20.15 4.07 -16.50
C ASP A 65 19.68 2.66 -16.12
N HIS A 66 19.56 2.32 -14.83
CA HIS A 66 18.92 1.07 -14.36
C HIS A 66 17.45 0.96 -14.78
N LEU A 67 16.71 2.08 -14.78
CA LEU A 67 15.34 2.13 -15.33
C LEU A 67 15.32 1.97 -16.86
N ALA A 68 16.33 2.48 -17.57
CA ALA A 68 16.46 2.34 -19.02
C ALA A 68 16.82 0.89 -19.41
N ASP A 69 17.72 0.24 -18.68
CA ASP A 69 18.08 -1.18 -18.86
C ASP A 69 16.87 -2.09 -18.61
N ALA A 70 16.10 -1.83 -17.54
CA ALA A 70 14.87 -2.56 -17.26
C ALA A 70 13.78 -2.35 -18.33
N ALA A 71 13.73 -1.19 -18.98
CA ALA A 71 12.84 -0.94 -20.14
C ALA A 71 13.38 -1.54 -21.46
N GLY A 72 14.71 -1.58 -21.63
CA GLY A 72 15.39 -2.27 -22.72
C GLY A 72 15.06 -3.77 -22.69
N ARG A 73 15.13 -4.38 -21.51
CA ARG A 73 14.73 -5.78 -21.27
C ARG A 73 13.28 -6.09 -21.70
N VAL A 74 12.34 -5.16 -21.52
CA VAL A 74 10.96 -5.32 -22.05
C VAL A 74 10.96 -5.34 -23.58
N THR A 75 11.79 -4.51 -24.20
CA THR A 75 11.88 -4.43 -25.67
C THR A 75 12.54 -5.68 -26.26
N GLU A 76 13.63 -6.17 -25.65
CA GLU A 76 14.27 -7.45 -26.01
C GLU A 76 13.29 -8.63 -25.97
N LEU A 77 12.49 -8.72 -24.89
CA LEU A 77 11.53 -9.81 -24.72
C LEU A 77 10.37 -9.74 -25.73
N LEU A 78 9.98 -8.54 -26.17
CA LEU A 78 8.89 -8.34 -27.14
C LEU A 78 9.34 -8.36 -28.61
N GLU A 79 10.64 -8.28 -28.91
CA GLU A 79 11.17 -8.26 -30.29
C GLU A 79 10.85 -9.53 -31.12
N PRO A 80 10.91 -10.76 -30.58
CA PRO A 80 10.64 -11.97 -31.37
C PRO A 80 9.16 -12.16 -31.76
N LEU A 81 8.23 -11.49 -31.09
CA LEU A 81 6.80 -11.79 -31.22
C LEU A 81 6.24 -11.24 -32.55
N PRO A 82 5.62 -12.08 -33.41
CA PRO A 82 5.03 -11.64 -34.67
C PRO A 82 3.70 -10.91 -34.44
N LEU A 83 3.78 -9.69 -33.89
CA LEU A 83 2.62 -8.84 -33.57
C LEU A 83 2.11 -8.10 -34.83
N PRO A 84 0.80 -8.11 -35.12
CA PRO A 84 -0.27 -8.75 -34.37
C PRO A 84 -0.31 -10.29 -34.58
N LEU A 85 -0.44 -11.04 -33.48
CA LEU A 85 -0.51 -12.50 -33.53
C LEU A 85 -1.71 -12.93 -34.40
N GLY A 86 -1.45 -13.78 -35.40
CA GLY A 86 -2.46 -14.29 -36.33
C GLY A 86 -2.95 -15.70 -36.00
N PRO A 87 -4.10 -16.14 -36.53
CA PRO A 87 -4.61 -17.52 -36.33
C PRO A 87 -3.75 -18.58 -37.02
N GLY A 88 -2.91 -18.21 -37.99
CA GLY A 88 -1.88 -19.10 -38.57
C GLY A 88 -0.62 -19.24 -37.70
N ALA A 89 -0.47 -18.41 -36.67
CA ALA A 89 0.62 -18.48 -35.70
C ALA A 89 0.12 -19.15 -34.40
N VAL A 90 -0.94 -18.61 -33.79
CA VAL A 90 -1.60 -19.20 -32.61
C VAL A 90 -3.06 -19.50 -32.96
N PRO A 91 -3.44 -20.76 -33.27
CA PRO A 91 -4.80 -21.07 -33.74
C PRO A 91 -5.89 -20.82 -32.69
N ASN A 92 -5.64 -21.16 -31.43
CA ASN A 92 -6.59 -20.95 -30.33
C ASN A 92 -6.82 -19.44 -30.12
N GLY A 93 -8.09 -19.01 -30.20
CA GLY A 93 -8.48 -17.60 -30.07
C GLY A 93 -8.14 -17.00 -28.71
N VAL A 94 -8.47 -17.70 -27.63
CA VAL A 94 -8.28 -17.20 -26.26
C VAL A 94 -6.79 -17.06 -25.96
N VAL A 95 -6.01 -18.12 -26.19
CA VAL A 95 -4.55 -18.10 -25.95
C VAL A 95 -3.84 -16.99 -26.75
N ARG A 96 -4.31 -16.72 -27.98
CA ARG A 96 -3.78 -15.63 -28.82
C ARG A 96 -4.16 -14.24 -28.28
N GLU A 97 -5.31 -14.12 -27.62
CA GLU A 97 -5.77 -12.91 -26.94
C GLU A 97 -4.95 -12.67 -25.67
N GLU A 98 -4.76 -13.67 -24.81
CA GLU A 98 -3.90 -13.57 -23.60
C GLU A 98 -2.48 -13.09 -23.93
N LEU A 99 -1.79 -13.72 -24.89
CA LEU A 99 -0.43 -13.31 -25.29
C LEU A 99 -0.38 -11.90 -25.89
N ALA A 100 -1.44 -11.47 -26.61
CA ALA A 100 -1.52 -10.13 -27.17
C ALA A 100 -1.81 -9.07 -26.10
N THR A 101 -2.62 -9.41 -25.09
CA THR A 101 -2.90 -8.58 -23.92
C THR A 101 -1.64 -8.39 -23.09
N ALA A 102 -0.93 -9.47 -22.71
CA ALA A 102 0.33 -9.37 -21.98
C ALA A 102 1.38 -8.54 -22.74
N ALA A 103 1.51 -8.71 -24.07
CA ALA A 103 2.39 -7.89 -24.89
C ALA A 103 1.97 -6.40 -24.97
N ALA A 104 0.68 -6.08 -24.76
CA ALA A 104 0.18 -4.71 -24.68
C ALA A 104 0.35 -4.12 -23.26
N GLU A 105 0.09 -4.89 -22.21
CA GLU A 105 0.31 -4.50 -20.81
C GLU A 105 1.80 -4.25 -20.53
N ALA A 106 2.69 -5.08 -21.09
CA ALA A 106 4.14 -4.84 -21.06
C ALA A 106 4.52 -3.45 -21.60
N ARG A 107 3.94 -3.05 -22.74
CA ARG A 107 4.18 -1.72 -23.34
C ARG A 107 3.55 -0.60 -22.50
N SER A 108 2.34 -0.82 -21.99
CA SER A 108 1.64 0.10 -21.10
C SER A 108 2.42 0.35 -19.79
N GLY A 109 3.03 -0.70 -19.23
CA GLY A 109 3.88 -0.61 -18.04
C GLY A 109 5.14 0.21 -18.25
N VAL A 110 5.75 0.19 -19.45
CA VAL A 110 6.89 1.05 -19.80
C VAL A 110 6.48 2.52 -19.91
N GLU A 111 5.29 2.83 -20.45
CA GLU A 111 4.77 4.21 -20.46
C GLU A 111 4.39 4.68 -19.04
N THR A 112 3.75 3.81 -18.25
CA THR A 112 3.41 4.05 -16.83
C THR A 112 4.66 4.32 -16.00
N ALA A 113 5.79 3.66 -16.30
CA ALA A 113 7.06 3.93 -15.64
C ALA A 113 7.63 5.33 -15.95
N ARG A 114 7.31 5.91 -17.12
CA ARG A 114 7.75 7.28 -17.50
C ARG A 114 6.92 8.38 -16.82
N SER A 115 5.65 8.10 -16.52
CA SER A 115 4.73 9.01 -15.81
C SER A 115 4.64 8.77 -14.30
N SER A 116 5.33 7.75 -13.78
CA SER A 116 5.30 7.37 -12.37
C SER A 116 5.75 8.50 -11.42
N PRO A 117 5.11 8.67 -10.26
CA PRO A 117 5.38 9.78 -9.34
C PRO A 117 6.75 9.68 -8.64
N THR A 118 7.31 8.48 -8.54
CA THR A 118 8.64 8.21 -7.96
C THR A 118 9.40 7.23 -8.83
N ARG A 119 10.74 7.19 -8.67
CA ARG A 119 11.59 6.21 -9.38
C ARG A 119 11.37 4.78 -8.89
N LEU A 120 10.87 4.61 -7.66
CA LEU A 120 10.54 3.31 -7.09
C LEU A 120 9.23 2.74 -7.65
N SER A 121 8.21 3.59 -7.83
CA SER A 121 7.00 3.25 -8.60
C SER A 121 7.37 2.89 -10.04
N ALA A 122 8.23 3.68 -10.69
CA ALA A 122 8.71 3.39 -12.05
C ALA A 122 9.39 2.01 -12.14
N LEU A 123 10.27 1.69 -11.18
CA LEU A 123 10.93 0.38 -11.11
C LEU A 123 9.93 -0.77 -10.90
N ALA A 124 8.89 -0.57 -10.08
CA ALA A 124 7.82 -1.55 -9.90
C ALA A 124 6.99 -1.76 -11.18
N SER A 125 6.63 -0.69 -11.90
CA SER A 125 5.96 -0.79 -13.20
C SER A 125 6.83 -1.52 -14.24
N LEU A 126 8.15 -1.30 -14.24
CA LEU A 126 9.08 -2.01 -15.13
C LEU A 126 9.27 -3.48 -14.75
N ARG A 127 9.28 -3.84 -13.46
CA ARG A 127 9.26 -5.26 -13.05
C ARG A 127 8.02 -5.97 -13.57
N ARG A 128 6.82 -5.38 -13.44
CA ARG A 128 5.60 -5.97 -14.05
C ARG A 128 5.73 -6.02 -15.58
N ALA A 129 6.14 -4.93 -16.23
CA ALA A 129 6.29 -4.90 -17.69
C ALA A 129 7.23 -5.99 -18.25
N ARG A 130 8.34 -6.29 -17.57
CA ARG A 130 9.26 -7.40 -17.91
C ARG A 130 8.58 -8.76 -17.75
N THR A 131 7.80 -8.91 -16.70
CA THR A 131 7.07 -10.13 -16.34
C THR A 131 5.99 -10.45 -17.40
N GLU A 132 5.14 -9.47 -17.75
CA GLU A 132 4.17 -9.57 -18.85
C GLU A 132 4.85 -9.87 -20.20
N ALA A 133 5.98 -9.21 -20.48
CA ALA A 133 6.74 -9.46 -21.72
C ALA A 133 7.31 -10.88 -21.77
N ARG A 134 7.76 -11.43 -20.63
CA ARG A 134 8.26 -12.80 -20.56
C ARG A 134 7.14 -13.82 -20.73
N PHE A 135 5.97 -13.59 -20.15
CA PHE A 135 4.78 -14.41 -20.39
C PHE A 135 4.48 -14.51 -21.89
N ALA A 136 4.38 -13.35 -22.56
CA ALA A 136 4.10 -13.29 -23.99
C ALA A 136 5.21 -13.96 -24.84
N ALA A 137 6.48 -13.79 -24.46
CA ALA A 137 7.62 -14.37 -25.16
C ALA A 137 7.76 -15.89 -25.00
N GLU A 138 7.59 -16.43 -23.79
CA GLU A 138 7.70 -17.88 -23.53
C GLU A 138 6.49 -18.63 -24.09
N GLY A 139 5.30 -18.02 -24.07
CA GLY A 139 4.12 -18.55 -24.77
C GLY A 139 4.25 -18.53 -26.30
N TRP A 140 5.06 -17.61 -26.86
CA TRP A 140 5.44 -17.65 -28.28
C TRP A 140 6.51 -18.72 -28.56
N ALA A 141 7.55 -18.81 -27.74
CA ALA A 141 8.62 -19.81 -27.87
C ALA A 141 8.12 -21.26 -27.73
N PHE A 142 7.00 -21.49 -27.03
CA PHE A 142 6.31 -22.78 -27.04
C PHE A 142 5.86 -23.19 -28.46
N VAL A 143 5.40 -22.22 -29.26
CA VAL A 143 4.88 -22.42 -30.62
C VAL A 143 6.00 -22.51 -31.65
N GLU A 144 7.04 -21.69 -31.53
CA GLU A 144 8.15 -21.64 -32.48
C GLU A 144 9.21 -22.73 -32.22
N ASP A 145 9.70 -22.85 -30.98
CA ASP A 145 10.84 -23.72 -30.61
C ASP A 145 10.43 -25.00 -29.86
N GLY A 146 9.14 -25.17 -29.51
CA GLY A 146 8.70 -26.26 -28.64
C GLY A 146 9.20 -26.13 -27.19
N ARG A 147 9.43 -24.89 -26.74
CA ARG A 147 9.88 -24.53 -25.38
C ARG A 147 9.03 -25.18 -24.30
N THR A 148 9.64 -25.59 -23.18
CA THR A 148 8.94 -26.32 -22.10
C THR A 148 9.15 -25.67 -20.73
N ALA A 149 8.15 -25.83 -19.85
CA ALA A 149 8.21 -25.35 -18.47
C ALA A 149 9.23 -26.11 -17.59
N ALA A 150 9.93 -27.13 -18.10
CA ALA A 150 11.01 -27.78 -17.35
C ALA A 150 12.20 -26.82 -17.20
N ALA A 151 12.67 -26.25 -18.31
CA ALA A 151 13.76 -25.27 -18.31
C ALA A 151 13.42 -24.04 -17.47
N LEU A 152 12.16 -23.56 -17.53
CA LEU A 152 11.72 -22.40 -16.75
C LEU A 152 11.68 -22.65 -15.24
N ARG A 153 11.40 -23.89 -14.80
CA ARG A 153 11.53 -24.30 -13.39
C ARG A 153 12.97 -24.37 -12.93
N GLU A 154 13.86 -24.86 -13.77
CA GLU A 154 15.32 -24.87 -13.50
C GLU A 154 15.86 -23.44 -13.43
N GLU A 155 15.42 -22.55 -14.33
CA GLU A 155 15.72 -21.13 -14.34
C GLU A 155 15.21 -20.39 -13.09
N LEU A 156 13.99 -20.69 -12.62
CA LEU A 156 13.46 -20.15 -11.36
C LEU A 156 14.24 -20.69 -10.15
N ALA A 157 14.45 -22.01 -10.07
CA ALA A 157 15.14 -22.64 -8.94
C ALA A 157 16.57 -22.11 -8.78
N ALA A 158 17.32 -21.98 -9.88
CA ALA A 158 18.66 -21.38 -9.86
C ALA A 158 18.64 -19.91 -9.39
N THR A 159 17.64 -19.13 -9.83
CA THR A 159 17.46 -17.74 -9.37
C THR A 159 17.15 -17.67 -7.88
N ALA A 160 16.34 -18.60 -7.36
CA ALA A 160 16.00 -18.67 -5.96
C ALA A 160 17.16 -19.17 -5.06
N ASP A 161 18.01 -20.06 -5.58
CA ASP A 161 19.24 -20.49 -4.91
C ASP A 161 20.29 -19.36 -4.89
N GLU A 162 20.42 -18.58 -5.97
CA GLU A 162 21.20 -17.34 -6.01
C GLU A 162 20.69 -16.28 -5.02
N ALA A 163 19.37 -16.16 -4.85
CA ALA A 163 18.74 -15.24 -3.92
C ALA A 163 19.00 -15.66 -2.46
N GLU A 164 18.92 -16.96 -2.13
CA GLU A 164 19.31 -17.46 -0.80
C GLU A 164 20.80 -17.24 -0.51
N THR A 165 21.68 -17.49 -1.49
CA THR A 165 23.13 -17.26 -1.34
C THR A 165 23.43 -15.78 -1.08
N PHE A 166 22.90 -14.88 -1.92
CA PHE A 166 23.07 -13.44 -1.73
C PHE A 166 22.45 -12.94 -0.40
N ARG A 167 21.35 -13.56 0.07
CA ARG A 167 20.77 -13.23 1.38
C ARG A 167 21.65 -13.71 2.54
N ALA A 168 22.36 -14.83 2.39
CA ALA A 168 23.22 -15.41 3.43
C ALA A 168 24.56 -14.67 3.58
N ASP A 169 25.13 -14.18 2.49
CA ASP A 169 26.41 -13.45 2.47
C ASP A 169 26.29 -11.97 2.89
N ARG A 170 25.07 -11.46 3.14
CA ARG A 170 24.77 -10.03 3.27
C ARG A 170 24.78 -9.54 4.72
N GLU A 171 25.59 -8.50 4.98
CA GLU A 171 25.65 -7.79 6.26
C GLU A 171 24.61 -6.65 6.37
N TYR A 172 24.30 -6.23 7.61
CA TYR A 172 23.40 -5.11 7.88
C TYR A 172 24.19 -3.82 8.11
N VAL A 173 24.66 -3.20 7.03
CA VAL A 173 25.49 -1.97 7.09
C VAL A 173 24.67 -0.67 7.15
N GLY A 174 25.26 0.42 7.65
CA GLY A 174 24.70 1.77 7.48
C GLY A 174 25.30 2.85 8.37
N ASP A 175 24.91 4.10 8.13
CA ASP A 175 25.25 5.26 8.96
C ASP A 175 24.13 5.58 9.97
N ASP A 176 22.94 5.95 9.47
CA ASP A 176 21.71 6.14 10.24
C ASP A 176 20.87 4.83 10.29
N PRO A 177 20.56 4.29 11.48
CA PRO A 177 19.78 3.04 11.61
C PRO A 177 18.40 3.12 10.96
N VAL A 178 17.78 4.30 10.96
CA VAL A 178 16.44 4.49 10.40
C VAL A 178 16.46 4.43 8.87
N ARG A 179 17.37 5.17 8.23
CA ARG A 179 17.65 5.06 6.79
C ARG A 179 17.96 3.62 6.39
N ALA A 180 18.86 2.98 7.12
CA ALA A 180 19.31 1.62 6.83
C ALA A 180 18.19 0.59 6.99
N ALA A 181 17.36 0.68 8.03
CA ALA A 181 16.23 -0.23 8.24
C ALA A 181 15.23 -0.20 7.08
N VAL A 182 14.88 1.00 6.57
CA VAL A 182 13.97 1.17 5.42
C VAL A 182 14.53 0.47 4.17
N VAL A 183 15.82 0.65 3.89
CA VAL A 183 16.48 0.07 2.70
C VAL A 183 16.66 -1.43 2.84
N HIS A 184 17.14 -1.92 3.99
CA HIS A 184 17.34 -3.34 4.22
C HIS A 184 16.01 -4.11 4.21
N ALA A 185 14.93 -3.56 4.76
CA ALA A 185 13.59 -4.17 4.68
C ALA A 185 13.07 -4.28 3.24
N ARG A 186 13.42 -3.33 2.36
CA ARG A 186 13.06 -3.40 0.94
C ARG A 186 13.86 -4.46 0.19
N ILE A 187 15.17 -4.55 0.47
CA ILE A 187 16.05 -5.57 -0.13
C ILE A 187 15.66 -6.97 0.36
N GLU A 188 15.41 -7.16 1.66
CA GLU A 188 14.86 -8.40 2.22
C GLU A 188 13.59 -8.82 1.49
N ARG A 189 12.61 -7.92 1.32
CA ARG A 189 11.35 -8.20 0.60
C ARG A 189 11.57 -8.60 -0.86
N TYR A 190 12.53 -7.98 -1.55
CA TYR A 190 12.87 -8.37 -2.93
C TYR A 190 13.55 -9.75 -2.97
N LEU A 191 14.42 -10.06 -2.01
CA LEU A 191 15.00 -11.40 -1.89
C LEU A 191 13.96 -12.46 -1.52
N ASP A 192 12.95 -12.12 -0.71
CA ASP A 192 11.82 -13.01 -0.39
C ASP A 192 10.97 -13.31 -1.64
N ARG A 193 10.81 -12.35 -2.57
CA ARG A 193 10.17 -12.59 -3.88
C ARG A 193 11.07 -13.26 -4.91
N ALA A 194 12.39 -13.17 -4.78
CA ALA A 194 13.35 -13.82 -5.66
C ALA A 194 13.66 -15.28 -5.25
N ALA A 195 13.58 -15.57 -3.94
CA ALA A 195 13.73 -16.90 -3.37
C ALA A 195 12.44 -17.73 -3.39
N ASP A 196 11.32 -17.11 -3.77
CA ASP A 196 10.06 -17.81 -3.97
C ASP A 196 10.20 -18.86 -5.09
N ARG A 197 9.70 -20.06 -4.82
CA ARG A 197 9.73 -21.21 -5.74
C ARG A 197 8.31 -21.71 -6.04
N ASP A 198 7.28 -21.05 -5.52
CA ASP A 198 5.90 -21.36 -5.87
C ASP A 198 5.65 -21.05 -7.35
N GLY A 199 4.97 -21.99 -8.00
CA GLY A 199 4.64 -21.92 -9.41
C GLY A 199 3.21 -21.44 -9.68
N PRO A 200 2.80 -21.45 -10.96
CA PRO A 200 1.44 -21.12 -11.37
C PRO A 200 0.40 -22.02 -10.70
N SER A 201 -0.78 -21.45 -10.43
CA SER A 201 -1.80 -22.10 -9.61
C SER A 201 -2.28 -23.43 -10.22
N ALA A 202 -2.39 -24.46 -9.40
CA ALA A 202 -2.82 -25.80 -9.84
C ALA A 202 -4.27 -25.85 -10.36
N VAL A 203 -5.02 -24.75 -10.26
CA VAL A 203 -6.47 -24.65 -10.48
C VAL A 203 -6.82 -24.13 -11.87
N GLU A 204 -5.95 -23.34 -12.50
CA GLU A 204 -6.28 -22.53 -13.69
C GLU A 204 -5.63 -23.03 -14.99
N ARG A 205 -5.08 -24.26 -15.00
CA ARG A 205 -4.44 -24.88 -16.18
C ARG A 205 -5.40 -25.01 -17.39
N SER A 206 -5.44 -23.97 -18.20
CA SER A 206 -6.28 -23.83 -19.39
C SER A 206 -5.60 -24.37 -20.66
N ASN A 207 -4.26 -24.35 -20.72
CA ASN A 207 -3.47 -25.00 -21.76
C ASN A 207 -2.01 -25.24 -21.32
N ASP A 208 -1.32 -26.20 -21.97
CA ASP A 208 0.12 -26.41 -21.80
C ASP A 208 0.93 -25.17 -22.22
N LEU A 209 0.53 -24.47 -23.29
CA LEU A 209 1.17 -23.23 -23.74
C LEU A 209 1.09 -22.14 -22.67
N LEU A 210 -0.10 -21.90 -22.12
CA LEU A 210 -0.29 -20.90 -21.07
C LEU A 210 0.47 -21.30 -19.80
N THR A 211 0.51 -22.59 -19.47
CA THR A 211 1.40 -23.09 -18.40
C THR A 211 2.87 -22.70 -18.67
N VAL A 212 3.38 -22.80 -19.91
CA VAL A 212 4.75 -22.35 -20.24
C VAL A 212 4.91 -20.84 -20.13
N ALA A 213 3.92 -20.05 -20.55
CA ALA A 213 3.91 -18.59 -20.39
C ALA A 213 3.94 -18.17 -18.90
N GLU A 214 3.12 -18.79 -18.06
CA GLU A 214 3.06 -18.57 -16.61
C GLU A 214 4.38 -18.96 -15.91
N TRP A 215 5.03 -20.06 -16.30
CA TRP A 215 6.37 -20.38 -15.79
C TRP A 215 7.44 -19.37 -16.30
N GLY A 216 7.18 -18.67 -17.40
CA GLY A 216 7.98 -17.55 -17.89
C GLY A 216 7.86 -16.32 -16.99
N ASP A 217 6.63 -15.90 -16.70
CA ASP A 217 6.27 -14.84 -15.75
C ASP A 217 7.05 -15.01 -14.43
N HIS A 218 6.85 -16.14 -13.74
CA HIS A 218 7.49 -16.42 -12.45
C HIS A 218 9.03 -16.33 -12.54
N ALA A 219 9.64 -16.86 -13.60
CA ALA A 219 11.09 -16.89 -13.77
C ALA A 219 11.73 -15.52 -14.07
N GLU A 220 11.06 -14.63 -14.82
CA GLU A 220 11.55 -13.24 -14.99
C GLU A 220 11.21 -12.37 -13.77
N SER A 221 10.08 -12.60 -13.11
CA SER A 221 9.69 -11.92 -11.87
C SER A 221 10.73 -12.14 -10.77
N ALA A 222 11.13 -13.38 -10.50
CA ALA A 222 12.17 -13.69 -9.50
C ALA A 222 13.52 -13.03 -9.85
N ARG A 223 13.93 -13.07 -11.13
CA ARG A 223 15.17 -12.45 -11.61
C ARG A 223 15.14 -10.93 -11.50
N ALA A 224 14.00 -10.31 -11.79
CA ALA A 224 13.85 -8.87 -11.70
C ALA A 224 13.95 -8.40 -10.23
N HIS A 225 13.34 -9.13 -9.29
CA HIS A 225 13.50 -8.86 -7.86
C HIS A 225 14.94 -9.10 -7.36
N LEU A 226 15.63 -10.16 -7.80
CA LEU A 226 17.03 -10.40 -7.44
C LEU A 226 17.97 -9.30 -7.98
N SER A 227 17.74 -8.87 -9.23
CA SER A 227 18.47 -7.77 -9.87
C SER A 227 18.29 -6.46 -9.11
N ASP A 228 17.06 -6.13 -8.71
CA ASP A 228 16.76 -4.90 -7.98
C ASP A 228 17.25 -4.96 -6.52
N ALA A 229 17.25 -6.14 -5.89
CA ALA A 229 17.84 -6.35 -4.57
C ALA A 229 19.36 -6.08 -4.58
N ARG A 230 20.07 -6.67 -5.56
CA ARG A 230 21.52 -6.45 -5.77
C ARG A 230 21.84 -5.00 -6.10
N TYR A 231 21.03 -4.36 -6.97
CA TYR A 231 21.19 -2.94 -7.30
C TYR A 231 21.02 -2.04 -6.07
N LEU A 232 19.90 -2.17 -5.34
CA LEU A 232 19.66 -1.34 -4.16
C LEU A 232 20.73 -1.51 -3.07
N ASP A 233 21.33 -2.69 -2.95
CA ASP A 233 22.39 -2.97 -1.97
C ASP A 233 23.72 -2.28 -2.32
N ASP A 234 24.16 -2.38 -3.58
CA ASP A 234 25.32 -1.64 -4.10
C ASP A 234 25.11 -0.12 -3.97
N ARG A 235 23.94 0.37 -4.41
CA ARG A 235 23.60 1.79 -4.36
C ARG A 235 23.55 2.33 -2.95
N PHE A 236 23.01 1.56 -2.01
CA PHE A 236 23.00 1.96 -0.62
C PHE A 236 24.41 1.99 -0.05
N THR A 237 25.17 0.91 -0.19
CA THR A 237 26.54 0.78 0.34
C THR A 237 27.48 1.86 -0.23
N THR A 238 27.42 2.10 -1.54
CA THR A 238 28.18 3.16 -2.24
C THR A 238 27.76 4.58 -1.80
N SER A 239 26.55 4.76 -1.28
CA SER A 239 26.08 6.05 -0.74
C SER A 239 26.47 6.32 0.72
N LEU A 240 27.12 5.37 1.41
CA LEU A 240 27.51 5.52 2.81
C LEU A 240 28.78 6.36 2.94
N SER A 241 28.70 7.46 3.69
CA SER A 241 29.88 8.27 4.05
C SER A 241 30.78 7.58 5.10
N SER A 242 30.19 6.67 5.88
CA SER A 242 30.85 5.72 6.77
C SER A 242 29.92 4.51 6.95
N SER A 243 30.51 3.33 7.21
CA SER A 243 29.76 2.10 7.43
C SER A 243 30.06 1.53 8.82
N ARG A 244 29.03 0.97 9.46
CA ARG A 244 29.10 0.10 10.63
C ARG A 244 28.04 -1.00 10.50
N ASP A 245 28.25 -2.11 11.20
CA ASP A 245 27.22 -3.12 11.41
C ASP A 245 26.07 -2.58 12.27
N LEU A 246 24.85 -3.01 11.90
CA LEU A 246 23.55 -2.71 12.50
C LEU A 246 22.73 -3.99 12.74
N GLY A 247 23.26 -5.18 12.43
CA GLY A 247 22.50 -6.44 12.50
C GLY A 247 21.98 -6.75 13.89
N SER A 248 22.80 -6.52 14.92
CA SER A 248 22.38 -6.54 16.33
C SER A 248 21.34 -5.47 16.63
N THR A 249 21.54 -4.23 16.17
CA THR A 249 20.59 -3.11 16.36
C THR A 249 19.21 -3.41 15.79
N PHE A 250 19.13 -4.04 14.60
CA PHE A 250 17.85 -4.42 14.00
C PHE A 250 17.23 -5.64 14.67
N ALA A 251 18.01 -6.62 15.12
CA ALA A 251 17.51 -7.77 15.86
C ALA A 251 16.92 -7.36 17.23
N ASP A 252 17.66 -6.57 18.02
CA ASP A 252 17.23 -6.06 19.31
C ASP A 252 15.99 -5.16 19.16
N ALA A 253 15.95 -4.29 18.16
CA ALA A 253 14.79 -3.45 17.87
C ALA A 253 13.57 -4.26 17.42
N ALA A 254 13.75 -5.28 16.57
CA ALA A 254 12.67 -6.17 16.16
C ALA A 254 12.05 -6.90 17.36
N ASP A 255 12.86 -7.43 18.28
CA ASP A 255 12.35 -8.13 19.47
C ASP A 255 11.70 -7.20 20.50
N ALA A 256 12.21 -5.98 20.68
CA ALA A 256 11.55 -4.95 21.49
C ALA A 256 10.18 -4.54 20.90
N LEU A 257 10.08 -4.39 19.57
CA LEU A 257 8.84 -4.04 18.87
C LEU A 257 7.84 -5.21 18.86
N ARG A 258 8.30 -6.45 18.65
CA ARG A 258 7.50 -7.67 18.85
C ARG A 258 6.97 -7.75 20.28
N GLY A 259 7.79 -7.41 21.29
CA GLY A 259 7.37 -7.32 22.69
C GLY A 259 6.24 -6.31 22.89
N THR A 260 6.43 -5.08 22.41
CA THR A 260 5.44 -3.99 22.47
C THR A 260 4.12 -4.37 21.78
N LEU A 261 4.18 -4.94 20.58
CA LEU A 261 2.98 -5.33 19.82
C LEU A 261 2.23 -6.51 20.46
N ARG A 262 2.94 -7.48 21.05
CA ARG A 262 2.33 -8.54 21.87
C ARG A 262 1.63 -7.99 23.12
N GLU A 263 2.12 -6.90 23.70
CA GLU A 263 1.43 -6.21 24.79
C GLU A 263 0.16 -5.50 24.30
N ARG A 264 0.27 -4.68 23.24
CA ARG A 264 -0.89 -3.98 22.64
C ARG A 264 -1.98 -4.95 22.16
N ARG A 265 -1.64 -6.12 21.61
CA ARG A 265 -2.63 -7.15 21.24
C ARG A 265 -3.48 -7.62 22.42
N ARG A 266 -2.94 -7.63 23.64
CA ARG A 266 -3.68 -8.01 24.86
C ARG A 266 -4.59 -6.88 25.38
N GLU A 267 -4.34 -5.64 24.97
CA GLU A 267 -5.20 -4.49 25.27
C GLU A 267 -6.36 -4.34 24.25
N LEU A 268 -6.28 -5.00 23.09
CA LEU A 268 -7.39 -5.06 22.13
C LEU A 268 -8.55 -5.87 22.73
N PRO A 269 -9.80 -5.39 22.65
CA PRO A 269 -10.95 -6.16 23.12
C PRO A 269 -11.19 -7.39 22.23
N SER A 270 -11.94 -8.35 22.77
CA SER A 270 -12.53 -9.45 22.01
C SER A 270 -13.30 -8.93 20.79
N PRO A 271 -13.34 -9.67 19.66
CA PRO A 271 -14.20 -9.30 18.54
C PRO A 271 -15.68 -9.36 18.97
N PRO A 272 -16.54 -8.46 18.46
CA PRO A 272 -17.99 -8.56 18.67
C PRO A 272 -18.53 -9.88 18.10
N THR A 273 -19.42 -10.52 18.84
CA THR A 273 -19.91 -11.87 18.52
C THR A 273 -21.22 -11.89 17.72
N ASP A 274 -21.80 -10.72 17.45
CA ASP A 274 -23.05 -10.54 16.72
C ASP A 274 -22.86 -9.91 15.33
N GLY A 275 -23.73 -10.29 14.39
CA GLY A 275 -23.68 -9.91 12.97
C GLY A 275 -24.99 -9.30 12.48
N GLY A 276 -25.59 -8.42 13.28
CA GLY A 276 -26.77 -7.65 12.89
C GLY A 276 -26.43 -6.48 11.95
N ASP A 277 -27.43 -5.62 11.71
CA ASP A 277 -27.24 -4.31 11.08
C ASP A 277 -26.33 -3.43 11.97
N ARG A 278 -25.04 -3.32 11.60
CA ARG A 278 -24.05 -2.67 12.45
C ARG A 278 -24.00 -1.16 12.24
N ASP A 279 -23.66 -0.48 13.32
CA ASP A 279 -23.16 0.90 13.31
C ASP A 279 -21.85 0.95 12.49
N LEU A 280 -21.70 1.95 11.61
CA LEU A 280 -20.51 2.07 10.76
C LEU A 280 -19.23 2.20 11.59
N ALA A 281 -19.32 2.85 12.76
CA ALA A 281 -18.22 2.96 13.70
C ALA A 281 -17.77 1.58 14.23
N VAL A 282 -18.71 0.66 14.45
CA VAL A 282 -18.41 -0.71 14.91
C VAL A 282 -17.73 -1.52 13.82
N ASP A 283 -18.13 -1.37 12.55
CA ASP A 283 -17.45 -2.08 11.44
C ASP A 283 -16.07 -1.49 11.08
N VAL A 284 -15.88 -0.17 11.19
CA VAL A 284 -14.53 0.43 11.10
C VAL A 284 -13.66 -0.07 12.24
N GLN A 285 -14.18 -0.10 13.48
CA GLN A 285 -13.48 -0.65 14.64
C GLN A 285 -13.12 -2.13 14.47
N TYR A 286 -14.07 -2.95 14.01
CA TYR A 286 -13.85 -4.39 13.80
C TYR A 286 -12.77 -4.64 12.75
N ARG A 287 -12.80 -3.91 11.63
CA ARG A 287 -11.76 -3.98 10.59
C ARG A 287 -10.39 -3.58 11.15
N LEU A 288 -10.25 -2.39 11.74
CA LEU A 288 -8.97 -1.94 12.30
C LEU A 288 -8.45 -2.84 13.42
N ARG A 289 -9.33 -3.43 14.24
CA ARG A 289 -8.98 -4.41 15.28
C ARG A 289 -8.53 -5.75 14.67
N SER A 290 -9.10 -6.17 13.54
CA SER A 290 -8.65 -7.37 12.81
C SER A 290 -7.31 -7.12 12.11
N ASP A 291 -7.17 -5.97 11.44
CA ASP A 291 -5.96 -5.57 10.73
C ASP A 291 -4.79 -5.44 11.72
N ALA A 292 -5.00 -4.82 12.89
CA ALA A 292 -4.04 -4.76 13.98
C ALA A 292 -3.62 -6.14 14.49
N ASP A 293 -4.57 -7.07 14.68
CA ASP A 293 -4.30 -8.43 15.16
C ASP A 293 -3.41 -9.20 14.16
N SER A 294 -3.76 -9.13 12.87
CA SER A 294 -2.97 -9.71 11.77
C SER A 294 -1.65 -8.97 11.50
N ALA A 295 -1.54 -7.68 11.82
CA ALA A 295 -0.29 -6.95 11.76
C ALA A 295 0.69 -7.38 12.86
N VAL A 296 0.20 -7.73 14.05
CA VAL A 296 1.05 -8.36 15.08
C VAL A 296 1.59 -9.70 14.58
N ASP A 297 0.74 -10.59 14.06
CA ASP A 297 1.20 -11.89 13.53
C ASP A 297 2.24 -11.71 12.41
N ARG A 298 2.00 -10.81 11.44
CA ARG A 298 2.98 -10.48 10.39
C ARG A 298 4.33 -9.95 10.91
N VAL A 299 4.42 -9.44 12.14
CA VAL A 299 5.68 -9.01 12.80
C VAL A 299 6.32 -10.15 13.62
N LEU A 300 5.52 -11.10 14.10
CA LEU A 300 6.02 -12.31 14.75
C LEU A 300 6.61 -13.28 13.72
N ASP A 301 5.93 -13.45 12.59
CA ASP A 301 6.30 -14.34 11.47
C ASP A 301 7.32 -13.70 10.51
N ALA A 302 7.87 -12.52 10.85
CA ALA A 302 8.91 -11.86 10.07
C ALA A 302 10.30 -12.37 10.49
N ASP A 303 10.82 -13.40 9.83
CA ASP A 303 12.16 -13.96 10.09
C ASP A 303 13.32 -12.98 9.88
N ARG A 304 13.09 -11.89 9.13
CA ARG A 304 14.12 -10.91 8.74
C ARG A 304 13.98 -9.62 9.56
N PRO A 305 15.07 -9.11 10.18
CA PRO A 305 14.95 -8.12 11.25
C PRO A 305 14.55 -6.73 10.75
N ALA A 306 15.02 -6.27 9.58
CA ALA A 306 14.61 -4.96 9.08
C ALA A 306 13.13 -4.96 8.64
N THR A 307 12.66 -6.05 8.03
CA THR A 307 11.25 -6.28 7.70
C THR A 307 10.38 -6.36 8.95
N ALA A 308 10.84 -7.01 10.03
CA ALA A 308 10.13 -7.02 11.31
C ALA A 308 9.99 -5.60 11.89
N VAL A 309 11.05 -4.80 11.84
CA VAL A 309 11.04 -3.38 12.25
C VAL A 309 10.07 -2.54 11.40
N LEU A 310 10.06 -2.70 10.07
CA LEU A 310 9.18 -1.93 9.19
C LEU A 310 7.72 -2.36 9.28
N ARG A 311 7.43 -3.68 9.35
CA ARG A 311 6.08 -4.20 9.62
C ARG A 311 5.57 -3.74 11.00
N ALA A 312 6.45 -3.48 11.96
CA ALA A 312 6.05 -2.94 13.26
C ALA A 312 5.58 -1.48 13.20
N VAL A 313 6.00 -0.69 12.19
CA VAL A 313 5.40 0.63 11.92
C VAL A 313 3.92 0.45 11.57
N GLU A 314 3.60 -0.47 10.64
CA GLU A 314 2.22 -0.78 10.23
C GLU A 314 1.37 -1.29 11.40
N GLY A 315 1.88 -2.24 12.19
CA GLY A 315 1.18 -2.76 13.36
C GLY A 315 0.92 -1.71 14.45
N LEU A 316 1.86 -0.78 14.67
CA LEU A 316 1.64 0.36 15.57
C LEU A 316 0.63 1.36 14.99
N VAL A 317 0.65 1.61 13.68
CA VAL A 317 -0.34 2.44 12.98
C VAL A 317 -1.74 1.87 13.15
N ASP A 318 -1.95 0.57 12.99
CA ASP A 318 -3.27 -0.06 13.10
C ASP A 318 -3.80 -0.07 14.54
N VAL A 319 -2.97 -0.39 15.53
CA VAL A 319 -3.32 -0.28 16.96
C VAL A 319 -3.74 1.15 17.33
N LEU A 320 -2.99 2.16 16.86
CA LEU A 320 -3.28 3.56 17.12
C LEU A 320 -4.53 4.04 16.35
N ALA A 321 -4.72 3.60 15.10
CA ALA A 321 -5.89 3.92 14.30
C ALA A 321 -7.17 3.37 14.94
N TYR A 322 -7.14 2.12 15.42
CA TYR A 322 -8.22 1.52 16.20
C TYR A 322 -8.56 2.38 17.43
N GLY A 323 -7.55 2.77 18.21
CA GLY A 323 -7.73 3.64 19.39
C GLY A 323 -8.24 5.06 19.08
N ARG A 324 -8.00 5.56 17.87
CA ARG A 324 -8.54 6.85 17.37
C ARG A 324 -9.99 6.73 16.93
N ILE A 325 -10.36 5.69 16.18
CA ILE A 325 -11.76 5.49 15.77
C ILE A 325 -12.65 5.13 16.96
N ARG A 326 -12.20 4.29 17.91
CA ARG A 326 -13.02 3.97 19.09
C ARG A 326 -13.37 5.24 19.87
N ARG A 327 -12.38 6.08 20.17
CA ARG A 327 -12.58 7.36 20.85
C ARG A 327 -13.52 8.29 20.07
N ARG A 328 -13.38 8.36 18.74
CA ARG A 328 -14.27 9.15 17.89
C ARG A 328 -15.72 8.63 17.98
N ALA A 329 -15.94 7.32 18.04
CA ALA A 329 -17.27 6.73 18.24
C ALA A 329 -17.80 6.99 19.66
N ASP A 330 -16.94 6.90 20.68
CA ASP A 330 -17.26 7.24 22.08
C ASP A 330 -17.68 8.73 22.23
N GLU A 331 -17.20 9.61 21.35
CA GLU A 331 -17.45 11.07 21.35
C GLU A 331 -18.57 11.53 20.38
N GLU A 332 -18.73 10.89 19.21
CA GLU A 332 -19.62 11.33 18.12
C GLU A 332 -20.83 10.40 17.86
N GLY A 333 -20.76 9.11 18.24
CA GLY A 333 -21.79 8.10 17.92
C GLY A 333 -21.58 7.39 16.57
N ASP A 334 -22.68 7.08 15.86
CA ASP A 334 -22.65 6.45 14.53
C ASP A 334 -21.93 7.37 13.54
N LEU A 335 -20.94 6.83 12.83
CA LEU A 335 -20.08 7.58 11.90
C LEU A 335 -20.59 7.55 10.45
N ARG A 336 -21.76 6.96 10.20
CA ARG A 336 -22.45 6.92 8.90
C ARG A 336 -22.80 8.33 8.41
N PRO A 337 -22.56 8.67 7.12
CA PRO A 337 -22.99 9.96 6.58
C PRO A 337 -24.51 10.08 6.65
N GLN A 338 -25.02 11.28 6.87
CA GLN A 338 -26.45 11.60 6.73
C GLN A 338 -26.72 12.23 5.35
N ASP A 339 -25.75 12.98 4.82
CA ASP A 339 -25.83 13.64 3.51
C ASP A 339 -24.52 13.54 2.69
N GLY A 340 -24.53 14.05 1.46
CA GLY A 340 -23.33 14.08 0.60
C GLY A 340 -22.25 15.10 1.01
N ALA A 341 -22.56 16.07 1.89
CA ALA A 341 -21.57 16.96 2.49
C ALA A 341 -20.76 16.26 3.61
N ASP A 342 -21.35 15.29 4.31
CA ASP A 342 -20.63 14.35 5.18
C ASP A 342 -19.63 13.51 4.37
N VAL A 343 -20.06 12.95 3.23
CA VAL A 343 -19.20 12.17 2.33
C VAL A 343 -18.03 13.03 1.81
N ARG A 344 -18.31 14.26 1.35
CA ARG A 344 -17.27 15.26 1.01
C ARG A 344 -16.29 15.46 2.18
N ARG A 345 -16.79 15.77 3.37
CA ARG A 345 -15.98 16.08 4.56
C ARG A 345 -15.07 14.92 4.94
N VAL A 346 -15.58 13.69 4.92
CA VAL A 346 -14.82 12.49 5.29
C VAL A 346 -13.78 12.14 4.21
N ARG A 347 -14.09 12.30 2.91
CA ARG A 347 -13.12 12.13 1.82
C ARG A 347 -11.99 13.17 1.89
N SER A 348 -12.32 14.46 2.03
CA SER A 348 -11.32 15.53 2.16
C SER A 348 -10.41 15.31 3.36
N ALA A 349 -10.97 14.96 4.53
CA ALA A 349 -10.19 14.69 5.74
C ALA A 349 -9.21 13.52 5.59
N ALA A 350 -9.49 12.56 4.69
CA ALA A 350 -8.58 11.45 4.38
C ALA A 350 -7.48 11.87 3.40
N LEU A 351 -7.85 12.55 2.30
CA LEU A 351 -6.90 13.06 1.30
C LEU A 351 -5.93 14.09 1.87
N GLU A 352 -6.36 14.91 2.83
CA GLU A 352 -5.51 15.86 3.58
C GLU A 352 -4.60 15.15 4.61
N ALA A 353 -5.08 14.09 5.25
CA ALA A 353 -4.36 13.44 6.34
C ALA A 353 -3.09 12.70 5.88
N VAL A 354 -3.08 12.14 4.67
CA VAL A 354 -1.91 11.39 4.13
C VAL A 354 -0.68 12.28 3.92
N PRO A 355 -0.72 13.38 3.13
CA PRO A 355 0.43 14.27 3.00
C PRO A 355 0.79 14.97 4.31
N ALA A 356 -0.19 15.41 5.11
CA ALA A 356 0.08 16.03 6.40
C ALA A 356 0.79 15.09 7.39
N ALA A 357 0.53 13.78 7.33
CA ALA A 357 1.26 12.78 8.11
C ALA A 357 2.72 12.62 7.64
N LEU A 358 2.99 12.75 6.34
CA LEU A 358 4.35 12.73 5.80
C LEU A 358 5.15 13.99 6.20
N GLU A 359 4.50 15.16 6.19
CA GLU A 359 5.09 16.44 6.61
C GLU A 359 5.38 16.52 8.12
N THR A 360 4.58 15.83 8.95
CA THR A 360 4.69 15.89 10.42
C THR A 360 5.43 14.72 11.06
N ALA A 361 5.72 13.65 10.33
CA ALA A 361 6.49 12.51 10.83
C ALA A 361 7.97 12.90 11.07
N PRO A 362 8.54 12.65 12.28
CA PRO A 362 9.96 12.96 12.54
C PRO A 362 10.96 12.17 11.69
N ARG A 363 10.54 11.01 11.17
CA ARG A 363 11.30 10.13 10.29
C ARG A 363 10.41 9.65 9.12
N PRO A 364 10.12 10.51 8.11
CA PRO A 364 9.09 10.24 7.12
C PRO A 364 9.36 8.99 6.26
N ALA A 365 10.63 8.60 6.09
CA ALA A 365 11.01 7.39 5.38
C ALA A 365 10.47 6.09 6.00
N LEU A 366 10.27 6.02 7.33
CA LEU A 366 9.64 4.86 7.98
C LEU A 366 8.14 4.79 7.70
N GLY A 367 7.49 5.94 7.49
CA GLY A 367 6.05 6.04 7.31
C GLY A 367 5.60 6.01 5.84
N ARG A 368 6.50 6.30 4.89
CA ARG A 368 6.13 6.53 3.49
C ARG A 368 5.46 5.31 2.84
N GLU A 369 5.96 4.10 3.04
CA GLU A 369 5.37 2.90 2.43
C GLU A 369 3.91 2.70 2.91
N VAL A 370 3.68 2.86 4.22
CA VAL A 370 2.35 2.80 4.83
C VAL A 370 1.45 3.92 4.30
N LEU A 371 1.99 5.13 4.07
CA LEU A 371 1.24 6.24 3.48
C LEU A 371 0.93 6.05 1.99
N SER A 372 1.77 5.33 1.23
CA SER A 372 1.48 4.93 -0.17
C SER A 372 0.34 3.92 -0.23
N ASP A 373 0.40 2.85 0.58
CA ASP A 373 -0.69 1.87 0.69
C ASP A 373 -2.02 2.53 1.10
N ILE A 374 -1.99 3.50 2.03
CA ILE A 374 -3.18 4.27 2.38
C ILE A 374 -3.66 5.13 1.20
N ALA A 375 -2.75 5.76 0.44
CA ALA A 375 -3.11 6.58 -0.73
C ALA A 375 -3.67 5.74 -1.89
N GLU A 376 -3.17 4.52 -2.10
CA GLU A 376 -3.69 3.54 -3.06
C GLU A 376 -5.07 3.01 -2.63
N ARG A 377 -5.27 2.74 -1.33
CA ARG A 377 -6.61 2.39 -0.79
C ARG A 377 -7.63 3.53 -0.89
N LEU A 378 -7.18 4.79 -1.05
CA LEU A 378 -8.05 5.93 -1.31
C LEU A 378 -8.50 6.02 -2.77
N THR A 379 -7.67 5.69 -3.76
CA THR A 379 -8.13 5.63 -5.16
C THR A 379 -9.18 4.53 -5.36
N VAL A 380 -9.04 3.40 -4.67
CA VAL A 380 -10.07 2.34 -4.62
C VAL A 380 -11.38 2.82 -3.97
N ALA A 381 -11.32 3.72 -2.98
CA ALA A 381 -12.52 4.30 -2.35
C ALA A 381 -13.20 5.37 -3.23
N ASP A 382 -12.41 6.13 -4.00
CA ASP A 382 -12.90 7.04 -5.04
C ASP A 382 -13.63 6.24 -6.14
N ASP A 383 -13.05 5.13 -6.58
CA ASP A 383 -13.63 4.20 -7.57
C ASP A 383 -14.96 3.58 -7.12
N GLU A 384 -15.12 3.29 -5.83
CA GLU A 384 -16.40 2.84 -5.28
C GLU A 384 -17.45 3.96 -5.28
N LEU A 385 -17.09 5.20 -4.92
CA LEU A 385 -18.02 6.34 -5.03
C LEU A 385 -18.42 6.59 -6.49
N ARG A 386 -17.47 6.54 -7.43
CA ARG A 386 -17.67 6.73 -8.88
C ARG A 386 -18.70 5.77 -9.50
N ARG A 387 -18.91 4.60 -8.88
CA ARG A 387 -19.91 3.60 -9.31
C ARG A 387 -21.34 3.97 -8.90
N THR A 388 -21.53 4.93 -7.98
CA THR A 388 -22.84 5.42 -7.52
C THR A 388 -23.49 6.37 -8.54
N ARG A 389 -24.16 5.80 -9.54
CA ARG A 389 -24.79 6.55 -10.66
C ARG A 389 -26.28 6.86 -10.46
N ARG A 390 -26.83 6.68 -9.26
CA ARG A 390 -28.25 6.88 -8.89
C ARG A 390 -28.34 7.33 -7.43
N ALA A 391 -29.48 7.88 -7.03
CA ALA A 391 -29.73 8.16 -5.63
C ALA A 391 -29.63 6.87 -4.80
N VAL A 392 -29.05 6.96 -3.61
CA VAL A 392 -28.82 5.80 -2.74
C VAL A 392 -29.05 6.14 -1.27
N ARG A 393 -29.50 5.16 -0.50
CA ARG A 393 -29.55 5.25 0.97
C ARG A 393 -28.14 5.35 1.55
N PRO A 394 -27.92 6.09 2.66
CA PRO A 394 -26.59 6.28 3.24
C PRO A 394 -25.77 4.99 3.46
N ALA A 395 -26.42 3.89 3.88
CA ALA A 395 -25.76 2.61 4.11
C ALA A 395 -25.11 1.99 2.85
N ALA A 396 -25.50 2.40 1.64
CA ALA A 396 -24.84 1.96 0.41
C ALA A 396 -23.46 2.62 0.20
N LEU A 397 -23.15 3.69 0.96
CA LEU A 397 -21.86 4.40 0.93
C LEU A 397 -20.94 3.95 2.08
N ASP A 398 -21.42 3.11 3.00
CA ASP A 398 -20.70 2.66 4.19
C ASP A 398 -19.32 2.08 3.84
N ASP A 399 -19.18 1.29 2.76
CA ASP A 399 -17.90 0.67 2.39
C ASP A 399 -16.83 1.67 1.91
N ALA A 400 -17.24 2.75 1.22
CA ALA A 400 -16.34 3.83 0.83
C ALA A 400 -15.99 4.70 2.04
N VAL A 401 -17.00 5.11 2.84
CA VAL A 401 -16.80 5.89 4.06
C VAL A 401 -15.93 5.15 5.08
N ARG A 402 -16.11 3.83 5.24
CA ARG A 402 -15.28 2.94 6.05
C ARG A 402 -13.80 3.00 5.67
N ARG A 403 -13.49 3.09 4.36
CA ARG A 403 -12.11 3.25 3.85
C ARG A 403 -11.55 4.64 4.17
N TYR A 404 -12.29 5.72 3.89
CA TYR A 404 -11.84 7.08 4.21
C TYR A 404 -11.62 7.29 5.72
N LEU A 405 -12.50 6.77 6.58
CA LEU A 405 -12.35 6.82 8.04
C LEU A 405 -11.11 6.05 8.51
N ALA A 406 -10.92 4.82 8.03
CA ALA A 406 -9.74 4.00 8.34
C ALA A 406 -8.44 4.67 7.85
N ALA A 407 -8.42 5.18 6.62
CA ALA A 407 -7.28 5.91 6.05
C ALA A 407 -6.92 7.15 6.88
N THR A 408 -7.92 7.96 7.26
CA THR A 408 -7.75 9.14 8.12
C THR A 408 -7.14 8.77 9.47
N ALA A 409 -7.62 7.69 10.11
CA ALA A 409 -7.13 7.24 11.40
C ALA A 409 -5.72 6.62 11.34
N ARG A 410 -5.41 5.90 10.27
CA ARG A 410 -4.07 5.34 9.99
C ARG A 410 -3.06 6.44 9.72
N ALA A 411 -3.32 7.33 8.76
CA ALA A 411 -2.40 8.42 8.41
C ALA A 411 -2.08 9.30 9.64
N ARG A 412 -3.09 9.71 10.42
CA ARG A 412 -2.91 10.48 11.66
C ARG A 412 -2.17 9.73 12.78
N SER A 413 -1.90 8.43 12.62
CA SER A 413 -1.10 7.61 13.54
C SER A 413 0.36 7.41 13.09
N VAL A 414 0.69 7.67 11.82
CA VAL A 414 2.04 7.45 11.27
C VAL A 414 3.13 8.27 11.99
N PRO A 415 2.95 9.57 12.34
CA PRO A 415 3.96 10.30 13.09
C PRO A 415 4.31 9.66 14.44
N GLU A 416 3.30 9.22 15.19
CA GLU A 416 3.46 8.59 16.52
C GLU A 416 4.06 7.17 16.42
N ALA A 417 3.70 6.40 15.40
CA ALA A 417 4.28 5.07 15.15
C ALA A 417 5.75 5.17 14.70
N THR A 418 6.06 6.09 13.78
CA THR A 418 7.43 6.28 13.27
C THR A 418 8.38 6.88 14.31
N GLU A 419 7.90 7.77 15.19
CA GLU A 419 8.65 8.27 16.35
C GLU A 419 9.06 7.11 17.28
N ARG A 420 8.12 6.21 17.62
CA ARG A 420 8.39 5.05 18.49
C ARG A 420 9.41 4.10 17.88
N VAL A 421 9.23 3.70 16.62
CA VAL A 421 10.16 2.78 15.93
C VAL A 421 11.53 3.42 15.76
N ALA A 422 11.60 4.72 15.46
CA ALA A 422 12.86 5.46 15.38
C ALA A 422 13.60 5.49 16.72
N ALA A 423 12.91 5.72 17.83
CA ALA A 423 13.50 5.68 19.17
C ALA A 423 14.06 4.28 19.50
N THR A 424 13.32 3.21 19.21
CA THR A 424 13.81 1.83 19.41
C THR A 424 15.04 1.51 18.54
N LEU A 425 15.15 2.10 17.35
CA LEU A 425 16.32 1.95 16.46
C LEU A 425 17.55 2.78 16.87
N THR A 426 17.41 3.81 17.73
CA THR A 426 18.52 4.68 18.15
C THR A 426 19.01 4.44 19.57
N GLY A 427 18.18 3.86 20.44
CA GLY A 427 18.45 3.73 21.88
C GLY A 427 17.84 4.85 22.72
#